data_AF-A0A1F7YV44-F1
#
_entry.id   AF-A0A1F7YV44-F1
#
_cell.length_a   1.000
_cell.length_b   1.000
_cell.length_c   1.000
_cell.angle_alpha   90.00
_cell.angle_beta   90.00
_cell.angle_gamma   90.00
#
_symmetry.space_group_name_H-M   'P 1'
#
loop_
_entity.id
_entity.type
_entity.pdbx_description
1 polymer ?
#
loop_
_entity_poly.entity_id
_entity_poly.type
_entity_poly.pdbx_seq_one_letter_code
_entity_poly.pdbx_strand_id
1 'polypeptide(L)' 'MNINVKKFISSYGMKFGGLYLIAFLLLVTFFGRFKFRTFPGDVLIDNDTFVLYLPFTSALAFAVFFLVIFEIYKNMH' A
#
# COMPACT_ATOMS: atom_id res chain seq x y z
N MET A 1 2.57 26.80 -9.56
CA MET A 1 3.39 25.59 -9.31
C MET A 1 4.19 25.26 -10.56
N ASN A 2 5.52 25.16 -10.43
CA ASN A 2 6.47 24.96 -11.53
C ASN A 2 6.16 23.65 -12.31
N ILE A 3 6.27 23.65 -13.64
CA ILE A 3 5.90 22.51 -14.51
C ILE A 3 6.67 21.24 -14.13
N ASN A 4 7.92 21.39 -13.71
CA ASN A 4 8.77 20.30 -13.23
C ASN A 4 8.25 19.68 -11.93
N VAL A 5 7.71 20.50 -11.01
CA VAL A 5 7.12 20.03 -9.75
C VAL A 5 5.84 19.24 -10.02
N LYS A 6 5.00 19.68 -10.98
CA LYS A 6 3.81 18.94 -11.40
C LYS A 6 4.14 17.55 -11.97
N LYS A 7 5.14 17.48 -12.85
CA LYS A 7 5.58 16.21 -13.46
C LYS A 7 6.17 15.26 -12.41
N PHE A 8 6.97 15.80 -11.48
CA PHE A 8 7.54 15.03 -10.37
C PHE A 8 6.45 14.43 -9.48
N ILE A 9 5.51 15.26 -9.00
CA ILE A 9 4.40 14.80 -8.14
C ILE A 9 3.52 13.79 -8.88
N SER A 10 3.24 14.00 -10.16
CA SER A 10 2.46 13.05 -10.96
C SER A 10 3.14 11.69 -11.09
N SER A 11 4.45 11.68 -11.38
CA SER A 11 5.21 10.43 -11.48
C SER A 11 5.26 9.66 -10.15
N TYR A 12 5.57 10.34 -9.05
CA TYR A 12 5.60 9.72 -7.73
C TYR A 12 4.21 9.29 -7.25
N GLY A 13 3.20 10.10 -7.50
CA GLY A 13 1.81 9.79 -7.18
C GLY A 13 1.31 8.56 -7.92
N MET A 14 1.66 8.39 -9.20
CA MET A 14 1.32 7.18 -9.96
C MET A 14 2.02 5.93 -9.40
N LYS A 15 3.32 6.01 -9.11
CA LYS A 15 4.05 4.89 -8.50
C LYS A 15 3.46 4.50 -7.15
N PHE A 16 3.23 5.49 -6.29
CA PHE A 16 2.63 5.29 -4.98
C PHE A 16 1.24 4.67 -5.09
N GLY A 17 0.37 5.22 -5.93
CA GLY A 17 -0.99 4.72 -6.14
C GLY A 17 -1.00 3.28 -6.66
N GLY A 18 -0.12 2.95 -7.60
CA GLY A 18 0.05 1.58 -8.09
C GLY A 18 0.50 0.61 -7.00
N LEU A 19 1.53 0.96 -6.24
CA LEU A 19 2.02 0.13 -5.13
C LEU A 19 0.97 -0.04 -4.03
N TYR A 20 0.25 1.04 -3.71
CA TYR A 20 -0.86 1.01 -2.75
C TYR A 20 -1.96 0.04 -3.18
N LEU A 21 -2.41 0.14 -4.44
CA LEU A 21 -3.46 -0.74 -4.96
C LEU A 21 -3.02 -2.21 -4.95
N ILE A 22 -1.77 -2.50 -5.37
CA ILE A 22 -1.21 -3.85 -5.34
C ILE A 22 -1.13 -4.37 -3.91
N ALA A 23 -0.57 -3.59 -2.99
CA ALA A 23 -0.47 -3.96 -1.57
C ALA A 23 -1.85 -4.21 -0.97
N PHE A 24 -2.83 -3.36 -1.27
CA PHE A 24 -4.20 -3.52 -0.80
C PHE A 24 -4.79 -4.85 -1.26
N LEU A 25 -4.74 -5.15 -2.56
CA LEU A 25 -5.28 -6.39 -3.11
C LEU A 25 -4.58 -7.64 -2.56
N LEU A 26 -3.25 -7.60 -2.42
CA LEU A 26 -2.49 -8.68 -1.83
C LEU A 26 -2.93 -8.92 -0.38
N LEU A 27 -2.96 -7.88 0.43
CA LEU A 27 -3.32 -8.00 1.84
C LEU A 27 -4.77 -8.49 2.01
N VAL A 28 -5.74 -7.98 1.23
CA VAL A 28 -7.12 -8.49 1.25
C VAL A 28 -7.17 -9.98 0.91
N THR A 29 -6.51 -10.38 -0.18
CA THR A 29 -6.58 -11.76 -0.70
C THR A 29 -5.94 -12.76 0.25
N PHE A 30 -4.82 -12.40 0.88
CA PHE A 30 -4.04 -13.30 1.71
C PHE A 30 -4.41 -13.25 3.20
N PHE A 31 -5.23 -12.30 3.64
CA PHE A 31 -5.63 -12.18 5.04
C PHE A 31 -6.35 -13.44 5.55
N GLY A 32 -7.25 -14.01 4.74
CA GLY A 32 -7.97 -15.23 5.11
C GLY A 32 -7.07 -16.44 5.38
N ARG A 33 -5.86 -16.47 4.81
CA ARG A 33 -4.88 -17.55 5.01
C ARG A 33 -3.88 -17.27 6.13
N PHE A 34 -3.35 -16.06 6.19
CA PHE A 34 -2.20 -15.76 7.06
C PHE A 34 -2.55 -14.96 8.32
N LYS A 35 -3.79 -14.47 8.46
CA LYS A 35 -4.32 -13.74 9.64
C LYS A 35 -3.25 -12.90 10.36
N PHE A 36 -2.71 -11.90 9.67
CA PHE A 36 -1.69 -11.02 10.20
C PHE A 36 -2.29 -9.91 11.07
N ARG A 37 -1.44 -9.24 11.86
CA ARG A 37 -1.85 -8.17 12.77
C ARG A 37 -2.37 -6.96 11.99
N THR A 38 -3.52 -6.44 12.39
CA THR A 38 -4.11 -5.23 11.81
C THR A 38 -3.47 -3.98 12.40
N PHE A 39 -3.36 -2.93 11.58
CA PHE A 39 -2.83 -1.63 11.98
C PHE A 39 -3.96 -0.64 12.30
N PRO A 40 -3.69 0.41 13.09
CA PRO A 40 -4.67 1.48 13.32
C PRO A 40 -5.11 2.11 12.00
N GLY A 41 -6.42 2.09 11.72
CA GLY A 41 -7.01 2.58 10.48
C GLY A 41 -7.30 1.50 9.42
N ASP A 42 -6.86 0.25 9.64
CA ASP A 42 -7.42 -0.88 8.92
C ASP A 42 -8.82 -1.21 9.44
N VAL A 43 -9.68 -1.76 8.58
CA VAL A 43 -11.01 -2.24 8.97
C VAL A 43 -11.00 -3.75 8.95
N LEU A 44 -11.35 -4.37 10.08
CA LEU A 44 -11.57 -5.80 10.19
C LEU A 44 -12.96 -6.03 10.77
N ILE A 45 -13.79 -6.75 10.02
CA ILE A 45 -15.08 -7.28 10.46
C ILE A 45 -14.93 -8.78 10.52
N ASP A 46 -14.91 -9.32 11.73
CA ASP A 46 -14.80 -10.76 12.01
C ASP A 46 -16.13 -11.22 12.61
N ASN A 47 -16.87 -12.03 11.85
CA ASN A 47 -18.14 -12.64 12.26
C ASN A 47 -18.04 -14.16 12.07
N ASP A 48 -18.93 -14.91 12.72
CA ASP A 48 -18.96 -16.38 12.64
C ASP A 48 -19.10 -16.95 11.21
N THR A 49 -19.65 -16.15 10.29
CA THR A 49 -19.92 -16.56 8.90
C THR A 49 -18.98 -15.95 7.86
N PHE A 50 -18.30 -14.84 8.16
CA PHE A 50 -17.40 -14.18 7.21
C PHE A 50 -16.37 -13.30 7.90
N VAL A 51 -15.22 -13.17 7.25
CA VAL A 51 -14.16 -12.23 7.63
C VAL A 51 -13.97 -11.25 6.48
N LEU A 52 -14.24 -9.96 6.73
CA LEU A 52 -13.95 -8.88 5.80
C LEU A 52 -12.80 -8.04 6.34
N TYR A 53 -11.76 -7.89 5.53
CA TYR A 53 -10.59 -7.09 5.87
C TYR A 53 -10.31 -6.04 4.81
N LEU A 54 -10.16 -4.79 5.22
CA LEU A 54 -9.80 -3.64 4.38
C LEU A 54 -8.48 -3.02 4.91
N PRO A 55 -7.33 -3.31 4.28
CA PRO A 55 -5.99 -2.95 4.73
C PRO A 55 -5.60 -1.51 4.37
N PHE A 56 -6.36 -0.49 4.78
CA PHE A 56 -6.04 0.90 4.38
C PHE A 56 -4.66 1.35 4.86
N THR A 57 -4.39 1.26 6.16
CA THR A 57 -3.13 1.72 6.75
C THR A 57 -2.01 0.73 6.45
N SER A 58 -2.30 -0.57 6.49
CA SER A 58 -1.32 -1.59 6.14
C SER A 58 -0.84 -1.44 4.70
N ALA A 59 -1.75 -1.25 3.73
CA ALA A 59 -1.38 -1.04 2.33
C ALA A 59 -0.60 0.26 2.14
N LEU A 60 -0.93 1.32 2.88
CA LEU A 60 -0.17 2.57 2.88
C LEU A 60 1.27 2.34 3.35
N ALA A 61 1.47 1.66 4.47
CA ALA A 61 2.80 1.36 5.00
C ALA A 61 3.63 0.54 3.99
N PHE A 62 3.03 -0.49 3.40
CA PHE A 62 3.68 -1.30 2.36
C PHE A 62 4.04 -0.47 1.12
N ALA A 63 3.14 0.40 0.66
CA ALA A 63 3.38 1.25 -0.50
C ALA A 63 4.54 2.21 -0.27
N VAL A 64 4.59 2.87 0.90
CA VAL A 64 5.70 3.76 1.28
C VAL A 64 7.00 2.98 1.38
N PHE A 65 7.00 1.81 2.04
CA PHE A 65 8.18 0.98 2.21
C PHE A 65 8.79 0.57 0.86
N PHE A 66 7.98 0.02 -0.05
CA PHE A 66 8.45 -0.38 -1.36
C PHE A 66 8.87 0.82 -2.22
N LEU A 67 8.18 1.95 -2.14
CA LEU A 67 8.58 3.16 -2.85
C LEU A 67 9.97 3.63 -2.41
N VAL A 68 10.25 3.62 -1.11
CA VAL A 68 11.57 3.94 -0.56
C VAL A 68 12.63 2.97 -1.07
N ILE A 69 12.36 1.66 -1.04
CA ILE A 69 13.30 0.65 -1.57
C ILE A 69 13.57 0.88 -3.06
N PHE A 70 12.54 1.14 -3.87
CA PHE A 70 12.71 1.38 -5.29
C PHE A 70 13.56 2.62 -5.58
N GLU A 71 13.37 3.70 -4.83
CA GLU A 71 14.19 4.90 -5.01
C GLU A 71 15.62 4.69 -4.49
N ILE A 72 15.84 3.95 -3.41
CA ILE A 72 17.20 3.57 -2.98
C ILE A 72 17.89 2.75 -4.07
N TYR A 73 17.23 1.70 -4.57
CA TYR A 73 17.77 0.84 -5.63
C TYR A 73 18.10 1.63 -6.89
N LYS A 74 17.22 2.56 -7.29
CA LYS A 74 17.45 3.45 -8.44
C LYS A 74 18.62 4.41 -8.23
N ASN A 75 18.91 4.85 -7.01
CA ASN A 75 20.06 5.74 -6.77
C ASN A 75 21.39 4.97 -6.66
N MET A 76 21.34 3.65 -6.49
CA MET A 76 22.52 2.78 -6.44
C MET A 76 22.98 2.30 -7.83
N HIS A 77 22.12 2.38 -8.84
CA HIS A 77 22.35 1.91 -10.22
C HIS A 77 22.12 3.02 -11.24
#